data_AF-A0A2S9T4H3-F1
#
_entry.id   AF-A0A2S9T4H3-F1
#
_cell.length_a   1.000
_cell.length_b   1.000
_cell.length_c   1.000
_cell.angle_alpha   90.00
_cell.angle_beta   90.00
_cell.angle_gamma   90.00
#
_symmetry.space_group_name_H-M   'P 1'
#
loop_
_entity.id
_entity.type
_entity.pdbx_description
1 polymer ?
#
loop_
_entity_poly.entity_id
_entity_poly.type
_entity_poly.pdbx_seq_one_letter_code
_entity_poly.pdbx_strand_id
1 'polypeptide(L)'
;MDNSKYLKTVIIDKLIENEANMVEDVTIEEARLNLYLNGEKAISMMTIPKDQDAHAIGFLMSENVISSIADIEEIINNTLSL
;
A
#
# COMPACT_ATOMS: atom_id res chain seq x y z
N MET A 1 5.49 1.79 -17.00
CA MET A 1 6.03 1.53 -15.65
C MET A 1 5.76 0.07 -15.34
N ASP A 2 6.78 -0.68 -14.97
CA ASP A 2 6.62 -2.09 -14.59
C ASP A 2 6.05 -2.18 -13.16
N ASN A 3 4.90 -2.84 -13.01
CA ASN A 3 4.24 -3.06 -11.73
C ASN A 3 4.50 -4.48 -11.18
N SER A 4 5.31 -5.29 -11.86
CA SER A 4 5.63 -6.68 -11.47
C SER A 4 6.08 -6.80 -10.01
N LYS A 5 6.81 -5.81 -9.49
CA LYS A 5 7.28 -5.73 -8.09
C LYS A 5 6.19 -5.57 -7.02
N TYR A 6 4.94 -5.35 -7.42
CA TYR A 6 3.77 -5.24 -6.53
C TYR A 6 2.81 -6.42 -6.71
N LEU A 7 3.24 -7.43 -7.46
CA LEU A 7 2.45 -8.60 -7.77
C LEU A 7 3.17 -9.81 -7.18
N LYS A 8 2.41 -10.68 -6.54
CA LYS A 8 2.89 -11.97 -6.08
C LYS A 8 2.08 -13.07 -6.74
N THR A 9 2.78 -14.14 -7.06
CA THR A 9 2.15 -15.33 -7.63
C THR A 9 1.77 -16.29 -6.51
N VAL A 10 0.55 -16.81 -6.57
CA VAL A 10 -0.01 -17.74 -5.60
C VAL A 10 -0.58 -18.95 -6.31
N ILE A 11 -0.55 -20.09 -5.62
CA ILE A 11 -1.23 -21.30 -6.07
C ILE A 11 -2.61 -21.32 -5.43
N ILE A 12 -3.65 -21.45 -6.25
CA ILE A 12 -5.05 -21.53 -5.82
C ILE A 12 -5.72 -22.79 -6.38
N ASP A 13 -6.74 -23.27 -5.66
CA ASP A 13 -7.65 -24.29 -6.20
C ASP A 13 -8.83 -23.59 -6.87
N LYS A 14 -8.93 -23.72 -8.18
CA LYS A 14 -10.05 -23.22 -8.99
C LYS A 14 -11.11 -24.32 -9.12
N LEU A 15 -12.29 -24.09 -8.55
CA LEU A 15 -13.42 -25.03 -8.63
C LEU A 15 -14.16 -24.87 -9.98
N ILE A 16 -14.14 -25.91 -10.80
CA ILE A 16 -14.84 -25.98 -12.09
C ILE A 16 -15.60 -27.30 -12.13
N GLU A 17 -16.90 -27.27 -12.42
CA GLU A 17 -17.73 -28.49 -12.55
C GLU A 17 -17.59 -29.49 -11.38
N ASN A 18 -17.48 -28.96 -10.15
CA ASN A 18 -17.31 -29.74 -8.92
C ASN A 18 -15.95 -30.46 -8.79
N GLU A 19 -14.96 -30.08 -9.60
CA GLU A 19 -13.56 -30.52 -9.51
C GLU A 19 -12.65 -29.35 -9.09
N ALA A 20 -11.67 -29.62 -8.22
CA ALA A 20 -10.66 -28.65 -7.80
C ALA A 20 -9.43 -28.75 -8.71
N ASN A 21 -9.11 -27.65 -9.39
CA ASN A 21 -7.98 -27.55 -10.30
C ASN A 21 -6.94 -26.59 -9.73
N MET A 22 -5.75 -27.10 -9.42
CA MET A 22 -4.65 -26.28 -8.94
C MET A 22 -4.12 -25.41 -10.09
N VAL A 23 -4.16 -24.08 -9.92
CA VAL A 23 -3.68 -23.12 -10.91
C VAL A 23 -2.81 -22.05 -10.25
N GLU A 24 -1.91 -21.49 -11.05
CA GLU A 24 -1.09 -20.33 -10.67
C GLU A 24 -1.85 -19.04 -11.04
N ASP A 25 -1.99 -18.13 -10.08
CA ASP A 25 -2.66 -16.85 -10.28
C ASP A 25 -1.88 -15.69 -9.63
N VAL A 26 -2.16 -14.48 -10.05
CA VAL A 26 -1.48 -13.27 -9.60
C VAL A 26 -2.36 -12.50 -8.63
N THR A 27 -1.78 -12.11 -7.50
CA THR A 27 -2.42 -11.25 -6.49
C THR A 27 -1.58 -10.01 -6.25
N ILE A 28 -2.23 -8.95 -5.78
CA ILE A 28 -1.56 -7.72 -5.40
C ILE A 28 -0.84 -7.92 -4.07
N GLU A 29 0.40 -7.45 -3.97
CA GLU A 29 1.14 -7.41 -2.73
C GLU A 29 0.84 -6.10 -1.98
N GLU A 30 0.29 -6.24 -0.78
CA GLU A 30 0.06 -5.14 0.13
C GLU A 30 1.06 -5.18 1.29
N ALA A 31 1.50 -4.01 1.71
CA ALA A 31 2.38 -3.82 2.85
C ALA A 31 1.73 -2.85 3.87
N ARG A 32 2.20 -2.93 5.11
CA ARG A 32 1.77 -2.00 6.15
C ARG A 32 2.44 -0.64 5.96
N LEU A 33 1.65 0.40 5.74
CA LEU A 33 2.06 1.80 5.88
C LEU A 33 1.73 2.29 7.29
N ASN A 34 2.72 2.82 7.99
CA ASN A 34 2.52 3.58 9.23
C ASN A 34 2.81 5.04 8.95
N LEU A 35 1.81 5.90 9.13
CA LEU A 35 1.95 7.34 8.98
C LEU A 35 2.15 7.98 10.36
N TYR A 36 3.17 8.82 10.45
CA TYR A 36 3.48 9.58 11.66
C TYR A 36 3.39 11.07 11.35
N LEU A 37 2.69 11.82 12.20
CA LEU A 37 2.58 13.27 12.13
C LEU A 37 3.37 13.84 13.31
N ASN A 38 4.43 14.60 13.01
CA ASN A 38 5.27 15.23 14.02
C ASN A 38 5.75 14.25 15.12
N GLY A 39 6.06 13.01 14.72
CA GLY A 39 6.53 11.94 15.61
C GLY A 39 5.42 11.08 16.25
N GLU A 40 4.15 11.48 16.16
CA GLU A 40 3.03 10.69 16.69
C GLU A 40 2.40 9.82 15.59
N LYS A 41 2.12 8.56 15.92
CA LYS A 41 1.51 7.63 14.97
C LYS A 41 0.06 8.05 14.71
N ALA A 42 -0.23 8.51 13.51
CA ALA A 42 -1.57 8.93 13.10
C ALA A 42 -2.42 7.73 12.64
N ILE A 43 -1.87 6.87 11.77
CA ILE A 43 -2.61 5.72 11.23
C ILE A 43 -1.69 4.57 10.81
N SER A 44 -2.28 3.38 10.73
CA SER A 44 -1.65 2.15 10.27
C SER A 44 -2.59 1.44 9.30
N MET A 45 -2.20 1.32 8.03
CA MET A 45 -3.07 0.78 6.98
C MET A 45 -2.31 -0.21 6.08
N MET A 46 -3.03 -1.18 5.52
CA MET A 46 -2.50 -2.04 4.45
C MET A 46 -2.71 -1.32 3.13
N THR A 47 -1.66 -1.17 2.33
CA THR A 47 -1.71 -0.52 1.02
C THR A 47 -0.78 -1.21 0.05
N ILE A 48 -0.97 -1.00 -1.25
CA ILE A 48 0.04 -1.32 -2.26
C ILE A 48 1.23 -0.39 -1.99
N PRO A 49 2.48 -0.89 -1.82
CA PRO A 49 3.66 -0.09 -1.45
C PRO A 49 4.20 0.75 -2.63
N LYS A 50 3.31 1.52 -3.26
CA LYS A 50 3.54 2.35 -4.42
C LYS A 50 3.15 3.78 -4.10
N ASP A 51 3.99 4.73 -4.54
CA ASP A 51 3.73 6.18 -4.46
C ASP A 51 3.24 6.62 -3.06
N GLN A 52 3.90 6.12 -2.01
CA GLN A 52 3.43 6.24 -0.61
C GLN A 52 3.34 7.68 -0.12
N ASP A 53 4.20 8.58 -0.62
CA ASP A 53 4.11 10.01 -0.31
C ASP A 53 2.80 10.60 -0.82
N ALA A 54 2.46 10.34 -2.08
CA ALA A 54 1.22 10.82 -2.67
C ALA A 54 0.00 10.21 -1.95
N HIS A 55 0.09 8.93 -1.57
CA HIS A 55 -0.96 8.27 -0.80
C HIS A 55 -1.15 8.91 0.60
N ALA A 56 -0.06 9.14 1.33
CA ALA A 56 -0.08 9.75 2.65
C ALA A 56 -0.60 11.19 2.60
N ILE A 57 -0.11 12.02 1.67
CA ILE A 57 -0.58 13.39 1.48
C ILE A 57 -2.07 13.40 1.13
N GLY A 58 -2.48 12.56 0.17
CA GLY A 58 -3.88 12.46 -0.25
C GLY A 58 -4.81 12.06 0.90
N PHE A 59 -4.36 11.11 1.73
CA PHE A 59 -5.09 10.69 2.94
C PHE A 59 -5.21 11.84 3.96
N LEU A 60 -4.13 12.56 4.24
CA LEU A 60 -4.18 13.68 5.19
C LEU A 60 -5.09 14.80 4.70
N MET A 61 -5.11 15.06 3.39
CA MET A 61 -6.04 16.00 2.77
C MET A 61 -7.49 15.52 2.87
N SER A 62 -7.77 14.23 2.62
CA SER A 62 -9.15 13.71 2.69
C SER A 62 -9.72 13.74 4.10
N GLU A 63 -8.87 13.59 5.11
CA GLU A 63 -9.24 13.66 6.53
C GLU A 63 -9.22 15.10 7.09
N ASN A 64 -9.00 16.12 6.25
CA ASN A 64 -8.86 17.53 6.63
C ASN A 64 -7.76 17.78 7.70
N VAL A 65 -6.73 16.93 7.73
CA VAL A 65 -5.56 17.13 8.60
C VAL A 65 -4.67 18.23 8.03
N ILE A 66 -4.56 18.31 6.71
CA ILE A 66 -3.92 19.40 5.97
C ILE A 66 -4.86 19.92 4.89
N SER A 67 -4.78 21.21 4.58
CA SER A 67 -5.54 21.85 3.51
C SER A 67 -4.82 21.78 2.17
N SER A 68 -3.48 21.79 2.19
CA SER A 68 -2.66 21.72 0.99
C SER A 68 -1.26 21.18 1.26
N ILE A 69 -0.51 20.88 0.20
CA ILE A 69 0.91 20.48 0.29
C ILE A 69 1.76 21.58 0.96
N ALA A 70 1.34 22.84 0.92
CA ALA A 70 2.06 23.93 1.57
C ALA A 70 2.05 23.86 3.10
N ASP A 71 1.16 23.05 3.69
CA ASP A 71 1.10 22.83 5.14
C ASP A 71 2.16 21.82 5.62
N ILE A 72 2.91 21.21 4.68
CA ILE A 72 3.93 20.21 4.95
C ILE A 72 5.32 20.85 4.87
N GLU A 73 6.06 20.85 5.98
CA GLU A 73 7.44 21.33 6.01
C GLU A 73 8.44 20.26 5.51
N GLU A 74 8.24 19.00 5.89
CA GLU A 74 9.15 17.90 5.57
C GLU A 74 8.38 16.56 5.44
N ILE A 75 8.83 15.70 4.53
CA ILE A 75 8.39 14.30 4.42
C ILE A 75 9.62 13.41 4.48
N ILE A 76 9.62 12.45 5.40
CA ILE A 76 10.70 11.47 5.57
C ILE A 76 10.14 10.09 5.29
N ASN A 77 10.67 9.43 4.26
CA ASN A 77 10.33 8.05 3.93
C ASN A 77 11.39 7.08 4.46
N ASN A 78 10.99 6.28 5.43
CA ASN A 78 11.81 5.18 5.94
C ASN A 78 11.35 3.87 5.30
N THR A 79 11.84 3.59 4.09
CA THR A 79 11.74 2.24 3.54
C THR A 79 12.81 1.38 4.19
N LEU A 80 12.42 0.50 5.12
CA LEU A 80 13.30 -0.59 5.55
C LEU A 80 13.53 -1.47 4.31
N SER A 81 14.73 -1.37 3.73
CA SER A 81 15.23 -2.39 2.80
C SER A 81 15.40 -3.68 3.59
N LEU A 82 14.51 -4.64 3.36
CA LEU A 82 14.70 -6.04 3.73
C LEU A 82 15.76 -6.67 2.82
#